data_AF-A0A9P1EEN0-F1
#
_entry.id   AF-A0A9P1EEN0-F1
#
_cell.length_a   1.000
_cell.length_b   1.000
_cell.length_c   1.000
_cell.angle_alpha   90.00
_cell.angle_beta   90.00
_cell.angle_gamma   90.00
#
_symmetry.space_group_name_H-M   'P 1'
#
loop_
_entity.id
_entity.type
_entity.pdbx_description
1 polymer ?
#
loop_
_entity_poly.entity_id
_entity_poly.type
_entity_poly.pdbx_seq_one_letter_code
_entity_poly.pdbx_strand_id
1 'polypeptide(L)'
;MLGKKENGFSTLNQEEIIEEFESLTKDAGRVQEEILKRILQENKETEYLRQKCGLNGRTDLESFKVCVPLVVHKDLEPYIQRIADHGSSHILTAKPVIALSLSSGTTQGKQKFVPFTDDMFHRALFISKASFAYRNREFPIGNGKVLQFLYSSKQLKSTKSGLPAAPMTAHVVNNPHYSQMLQGMKAPSCSPSEVIYSPDFHQSLYCHLLCGLIFRDEIHFITSVFAHGIVLAFRTLEQVWEELCTDIQEGILSSRIMIPSVRDAMTSKVLVAPNPELAGTIYEKCKALMENGWYGLIPELFPNAKYISSIFTGTMQPYVKKLRHYGGDMLPLMSSYYGASEGWVGFNVNPKDPPEAATFAVAPNLGYFEFIPLKDGLELEPVGVTQVKVGEEYEIVLTNGTG
;
A
#
# COMPACT_ATOMS: atom_id res chain seq x y z
N MET A 1 -13.67 1.43 -21.74
CA MET A 1 -14.54 2.62 -21.53
C MET A 1 -14.16 3.28 -20.21
N LEU A 2 -13.21 4.21 -20.22
CA LEU A 2 -12.91 5.05 -19.06
C LEU A 2 -12.98 6.49 -19.53
N GLY A 3 -14.15 7.08 -19.32
CA GLY A 3 -14.51 8.39 -19.84
C GLY A 3 -15.78 8.89 -19.18
N LYS A 4 -15.80 8.92 -17.84
CA LYS A 4 -16.71 9.77 -17.10
C LYS A 4 -15.87 10.70 -16.23
N LYS A 5 -16.02 12.01 -16.48
CA LYS A 5 -15.60 13.06 -15.57
C LYS A 5 -16.39 12.89 -14.28
N GLU A 6 -15.73 12.51 -13.18
CA GLU A 6 -16.33 12.57 -11.85
C GLU A 6 -16.25 14.03 -11.36
N ASN A 7 -17.40 14.71 -11.40
CA ASN A 7 -17.64 15.95 -10.66
C ASN A 7 -18.20 15.58 -9.28
N GLY A 8 -17.60 16.11 -8.21
CA GLY A 8 -18.19 16.17 -6.86
C GLY A 8 -17.93 14.94 -5.98
N PHE A 9 -17.71 15.19 -4.68
CA PHE A 9 -17.45 14.20 -3.62
C PHE A 9 -18.57 13.14 -3.50
N SER A 10 -18.51 12.10 -4.34
CA SER A 10 -19.37 10.93 -4.19
C SER A 10 -18.79 10.01 -3.11
N THR A 11 -19.66 9.54 -2.22
CA THR A 11 -19.32 8.44 -1.32
C THR A 11 -19.01 7.21 -2.18
N LEU A 12 -17.96 6.46 -1.83
CA LEU A 12 -17.57 5.26 -2.55
C LEU A 12 -18.73 4.24 -2.55
N ASN A 13 -19.24 3.89 -3.74
CA ASN A 13 -20.26 2.86 -3.90
C ASN A 13 -19.60 1.48 -3.85
N GLN A 14 -19.71 0.81 -2.70
CA GLN A 14 -18.95 -0.41 -2.42
C GLN A 14 -19.46 -1.58 -3.24
N GLU A 15 -20.78 -1.68 -3.36
CA GLU A 15 -21.48 -2.70 -4.14
C GLU A 15 -21.11 -2.61 -5.62
N GLU A 16 -21.07 -1.41 -6.21
CA GLU A 16 -20.66 -1.22 -7.60
C GLU A 16 -19.20 -1.65 -7.85
N ILE A 17 -18.29 -1.39 -6.91
CA ILE A 17 -16.88 -1.82 -7.03
C ILE A 17 -16.76 -3.35 -6.90
N ILE A 18 -17.54 -3.96 -6.01
CA ILE A 18 -17.59 -5.41 -5.85
C ILE A 18 -18.15 -6.05 -7.11
N GLU A 19 -19.27 -5.54 -7.64
CA GLU A 19 -19.89 -6.00 -8.89
C GLU A 19 -18.97 -5.84 -10.11
N GLU A 20 -18.23 -4.71 -10.20
CA GLU A 20 -17.22 -4.50 -11.24
C GLU A 20 -16.15 -5.59 -11.16
N PHE A 21 -15.62 -5.86 -9.97
CA PHE A 21 -14.60 -6.90 -9.79
C PHE A 21 -15.13 -8.31 -10.06
N GLU A 22 -16.33 -8.64 -9.61
CA GLU A 22 -16.98 -9.92 -9.91
C GLU A 22 -17.21 -10.08 -11.42
N SER A 23 -17.57 -9.01 -12.12
CA SER A 23 -17.69 -9.00 -13.59
C SER A 23 -16.35 -9.27 -14.28
N LEU A 24 -15.27 -8.63 -13.81
CA LEU A 24 -13.92 -8.84 -14.34
C LEU A 24 -13.42 -10.28 -14.13
N THR A 25 -13.85 -10.94 -13.06
CA THR A 25 -13.38 -12.30 -12.72
C THR A 25 -14.22 -13.42 -13.35
N LYS A 26 -15.46 -13.15 -13.81
CA LYS A 26 -16.30 -14.12 -14.55
C LYS A 26 -15.66 -14.63 -15.84
N ASP A 27 -14.90 -13.78 -16.52
CA ASP A 27 -14.16 -14.12 -17.74
C ASP A 27 -12.77 -13.47 -17.70
N ALA A 28 -11.97 -13.91 -16.73
CA ALA A 28 -10.62 -13.41 -16.53
C ALA A 28 -9.72 -13.63 -17.77
N GLY A 29 -9.96 -14.68 -18.55
CA GLY A 29 -9.21 -14.97 -19.77
C GLY A 29 -9.39 -13.88 -20.83
N ARG A 30 -10.64 -13.54 -21.17
CA ARG A 30 -10.92 -12.44 -22.11
C ARG A 30 -10.37 -11.11 -21.60
N VAL A 31 -10.52 -10.82 -20.31
CA VAL A 31 -9.98 -9.58 -19.72
C VAL A 31 -8.45 -9.54 -19.87
N GLN A 32 -7.74 -10.63 -19.63
CA GLN A 32 -6.28 -10.70 -19.81
C GLN A 32 -5.85 -10.46 -21.27
N GLU A 33 -6.54 -11.05 -22.24
CA GLU A 33 -6.27 -10.79 -23.66
C GLU A 33 -6.48 -9.32 -24.04
N GLU A 34 -7.56 -8.71 -23.57
CA GLU A 34 -7.86 -7.28 -23.80
C GLU A 34 -6.80 -6.37 -23.16
N ILE A 35 -6.35 -6.71 -21.94
CA ILE A 35 -5.33 -5.96 -21.22
C ILE A 35 -3.97 -6.06 -21.92
N LEU A 36 -3.54 -7.27 -22.33
CA LEU A 36 -2.31 -7.46 -23.07
C LEU A 36 -2.36 -6.67 -24.39
N LYS A 37 -3.42 -6.84 -25.17
CA LYS A 37 -3.59 -6.13 -26.45
C LYS A 37 -3.51 -4.61 -26.26
N ARG A 38 -4.12 -4.08 -25.20
CA ARG A 38 -4.01 -2.65 -24.85
C ARG A 38 -2.57 -2.24 -24.52
N ILE A 39 -1.88 -2.99 -23.67
CA ILE A 39 -0.48 -2.71 -23.29
C ILE A 39 0.41 -2.70 -24.55
N LEU A 40 0.29 -3.71 -25.41
CA LEU A 40 1.07 -3.80 -26.64
C LEU A 40 0.72 -2.68 -27.61
N GLN A 41 -0.55 -2.33 -27.77
CA GLN A 41 -0.99 -1.24 -28.64
C GLN A 41 -0.47 0.12 -28.17
N GLU A 42 -0.48 0.37 -26.86
CA GLU A 42 0.03 1.62 -26.27
C GLU A 42 1.56 1.72 -26.42
N ASN A 43 2.28 0.61 -26.26
CA ASN A 43 3.75 0.58 -26.20
C ASN A 43 4.42 0.12 -27.49
N LYS A 44 3.69 -0.13 -28.58
CA LYS A 44 4.22 -0.72 -29.82
C LYS A 44 5.41 0.01 -30.47
N GLU A 45 5.51 1.32 -30.27
CA GLU A 45 6.58 2.16 -30.82
C GLU A 45 7.79 2.30 -29.88
N THR A 46 7.74 1.69 -28.70
CA THR A 46 8.84 1.75 -27.73
C THR A 46 10.08 1.04 -28.25
N GLU A 47 11.24 1.52 -27.83
CA GLU A 47 12.53 0.93 -28.21
C GLU A 47 12.58 -0.57 -27.87
N TYR A 48 12.12 -0.95 -26.68
CA TYR A 48 12.15 -2.33 -26.22
C TYR A 48 11.30 -3.28 -27.07
N LEU A 49 10.02 -2.95 -27.30
CA LEU A 49 9.15 -3.83 -28.10
C LEU A 49 9.55 -3.86 -29.58
N ARG A 50 10.00 -2.74 -30.14
CA ARG A 50 10.34 -2.63 -31.56
C ARG A 50 11.72 -3.22 -31.87
N GLN A 51 12.75 -2.80 -31.13
CA GLN A 51 14.14 -3.13 -31.46
C GLN A 51 14.62 -4.41 -30.77
N LYS A 52 14.22 -4.63 -29.52
CA LYS A 52 14.70 -5.77 -28.74
C LYS A 52 13.82 -7.01 -28.93
N CYS A 53 12.50 -6.85 -28.87
CA CYS A 53 11.57 -7.99 -29.01
C CYS A 53 11.19 -8.29 -30.46
N GLY A 54 11.34 -7.33 -31.38
CA GLY A 54 10.96 -7.52 -32.79
C GLY A 54 9.45 -7.70 -32.98
N LEU A 55 8.63 -7.14 -32.08
CA LEU A 55 7.18 -7.26 -32.12
C LEU A 55 6.57 -6.52 -33.33
N ASN A 56 7.27 -5.49 -33.83
CA ASN A 56 6.96 -4.77 -35.07
C ASN A 56 5.49 -4.33 -35.20
N GLY A 57 4.88 -3.87 -34.10
CA GLY A 57 3.50 -3.38 -34.08
C GLY A 57 2.42 -4.45 -33.93
N ARG A 58 2.78 -5.75 -33.86
CA ARG A 58 1.83 -6.83 -33.56
C ARG A 58 1.35 -6.73 -32.12
N THR A 59 0.09 -7.11 -31.88
CA THR A 59 -0.59 -6.97 -30.58
C THR A 59 -1.36 -8.23 -30.17
N ASP A 60 -1.23 -9.31 -30.94
CA ASP A 60 -1.82 -10.62 -30.66
C ASP A 60 -0.93 -11.43 -29.69
N LEU A 61 -1.60 -12.31 -28.94
CA LEU A 61 -0.99 -13.15 -27.92
C LEU A 61 0.08 -14.10 -28.48
N GLU A 62 -0.16 -14.68 -29.64
CA GLU A 62 0.77 -15.62 -30.28
C GLU A 62 2.10 -14.94 -30.62
N SER A 63 2.04 -13.77 -31.27
CA SER A 63 3.22 -12.98 -31.55
C SER A 63 3.94 -12.52 -30.28
N PHE A 64 3.19 -12.16 -29.24
CA PHE A 64 3.76 -11.80 -27.94
C PHE A 64 4.58 -12.95 -27.35
N LYS A 65 4.00 -14.14 -27.24
CA LYS A 65 4.67 -15.33 -26.67
C LYS A 65 5.93 -15.74 -27.44
N VAL A 66 5.94 -15.55 -28.75
CA VAL A 66 7.11 -15.89 -29.60
C VAL A 66 8.20 -14.81 -29.52
N CYS A 67 7.84 -13.54 -29.40
CA CYS A 67 8.78 -12.42 -29.59
C CYS A 67 9.30 -11.81 -28.29
N VAL A 68 8.49 -11.80 -27.23
CA VAL A 68 8.82 -11.14 -25.97
C VAL A 68 9.45 -12.15 -25.01
N PRO A 69 10.74 -12.00 -24.65
CA PRO A 69 11.39 -12.95 -23.76
C PRO A 69 10.94 -12.74 -22.31
N LEU A 70 10.99 -13.82 -21.53
CA LEU A 70 11.01 -13.73 -20.07
C LEU A 70 12.30 -13.02 -19.64
N VAL A 71 12.16 -12.04 -18.76
CA VAL A 71 13.27 -11.22 -18.29
C VAL A 71 13.21 -11.02 -16.79
N VAL A 72 14.38 -10.85 -16.18
CA VAL A 72 14.51 -10.37 -14.82
C VAL A 72 14.89 -8.89 -14.81
N HIS A 73 14.77 -8.23 -13.66
CA HIS A 73 15.09 -6.80 -13.52
C HIS A 73 16.46 -6.41 -14.08
N LYS A 74 17.48 -7.28 -13.94
CA LYS A 74 18.83 -7.06 -14.44
C LYS A 74 18.87 -6.85 -15.96
N ASP A 75 17.99 -7.51 -16.72
CA ASP A 75 17.94 -7.39 -18.18
C ASP A 75 17.33 -6.04 -18.60
N LEU A 76 16.46 -5.48 -17.76
CA LEU A 76 15.81 -4.18 -17.96
C LEU A 76 16.62 -3.00 -17.41
N GLU A 77 17.56 -3.25 -16.49
CA GLU A 77 18.38 -2.24 -15.81
C GLU A 77 19.04 -1.23 -16.77
N PRO A 78 19.63 -1.62 -17.93
CA PRO A 78 20.21 -0.65 -18.87
C PRO A 78 19.19 0.35 -19.43
N TYR A 79 17.95 -0.08 -19.66
CA TYR A 79 16.87 0.76 -20.15
C TYR A 79 16.38 1.70 -19.05
N ILE A 80 16.19 1.17 -17.84
CA ILE A 80 15.75 1.94 -16.66
C ILE A 80 16.79 3.00 -16.29
N GLN A 81 18.08 2.65 -16.34
CA GLN A 81 19.15 3.61 -16.04
C GLN A 81 19.20 4.75 -17.05
N ARG A 82 18.92 4.49 -18.33
CA ARG A 82 18.80 5.56 -19.35
C ARG A 82 17.61 6.48 -19.07
N ILE A 83 16.49 5.96 -18.57
CA ILE A 83 15.36 6.78 -18.11
C ILE A 83 15.79 7.63 -16.91
N ALA A 84 16.48 7.05 -15.93
CA ALA A 84 16.98 7.76 -14.76
C ALA A 84 18.01 8.85 -15.11
N ASP A 85 18.87 8.61 -16.09
CA ASP A 85 19.94 9.53 -16.46
C ASP A 85 19.50 10.61 -17.45
N HIS A 86 18.54 10.33 -18.33
CA HIS A 86 18.18 11.22 -19.44
C HIS A 86 16.69 11.60 -19.51
N GLY A 87 15.81 10.98 -18.72
CA GLY A 87 14.39 11.34 -18.63
C GLY A 87 13.54 10.90 -19.84
N SER A 88 13.98 9.91 -20.62
CA SER A 88 13.29 9.50 -21.85
C SER A 88 12.05 8.63 -21.59
N SER A 89 10.90 8.99 -22.18
CA SER A 89 9.61 8.31 -22.01
C SER A 89 9.17 7.44 -23.21
N HIS A 90 10.11 6.83 -23.94
CA HIS A 90 9.79 5.97 -25.11
C HIS A 90 10.67 4.70 -25.18
N ILE A 91 11.34 4.38 -24.08
CA ILE A 91 12.25 3.22 -24.02
C ILE A 91 11.47 1.95 -23.70
N LEU A 92 10.78 1.93 -22.56
CA LEU A 92 10.01 0.79 -22.05
C LEU A 92 8.49 1.00 -22.17
N THR A 93 8.03 2.24 -21.97
CA THR A 93 6.63 2.64 -22.10
C THR A 93 6.51 3.88 -22.98
N ALA A 94 5.36 4.06 -23.62
CA ALA A 94 5.03 5.28 -24.35
C ALA A 94 4.43 6.38 -23.44
N LYS A 95 4.02 6.02 -22.22
CA LYS A 95 3.50 6.98 -21.24
C LYS A 95 4.66 7.73 -20.56
N PRO A 96 4.46 9.00 -20.15
CA PRO A 96 5.45 9.73 -19.38
C PRO A 96 5.81 8.99 -18.09
N VAL A 97 7.10 8.70 -17.90
CA VAL A 97 7.64 8.25 -16.61
C VAL A 97 7.82 9.50 -15.75
N ILE A 98 7.04 9.61 -14.67
CA ILE A 98 6.99 10.80 -13.82
C ILE A 98 7.83 10.64 -12.55
N ALA A 99 8.18 9.40 -12.19
CA ALA A 99 9.00 9.07 -11.04
C ALA A 99 9.65 7.68 -11.22
N LEU A 100 10.60 7.36 -10.35
CA LEU A 100 11.13 6.00 -10.19
C LEU A 100 10.78 5.46 -8.80
N SER A 101 10.15 4.30 -8.76
CA SER A 101 9.93 3.58 -7.51
C SER A 101 11.22 2.87 -7.08
N LEU A 102 11.61 3.07 -5.83
CA LEU A 102 12.68 2.29 -5.18
C LEU A 102 12.07 0.98 -4.70
N SER A 103 12.44 -0.15 -5.31
CA SER A 103 12.08 -1.46 -4.77
C SER A 103 12.93 -1.79 -3.54
N SER A 104 12.34 -2.51 -2.58
CA SER A 104 13.04 -3.05 -1.42
C SER A 104 14.02 -4.17 -1.77
N GLY A 105 13.83 -4.81 -2.93
CA GLY A 105 14.77 -5.79 -3.48
C GLY A 105 16.04 -5.11 -4.02
N THR A 106 17.20 -5.68 -3.72
CA THR A 106 18.48 -5.22 -4.28
C THR A 106 18.99 -6.17 -5.37
N THR A 107 19.62 -5.63 -6.41
CA THR A 107 20.46 -6.40 -7.35
C THR A 107 21.90 -6.01 -7.07
N GLN A 108 22.75 -6.96 -6.65
CA GLN A 108 24.17 -6.70 -6.34
C GLN A 108 24.39 -5.54 -5.33
N GLY A 109 23.48 -5.37 -4.36
CA GLY A 109 23.57 -4.31 -3.35
C GLY A 109 23.09 -2.92 -3.78
N LYS A 110 22.61 -2.74 -5.02
CA LYS A 110 21.96 -1.50 -5.49
C LYS A 110 20.44 -1.61 -5.42
N GLN A 111 19.77 -0.55 -5.02
CA GLN A 111 18.30 -0.46 -5.02
C GLN A 111 17.80 -0.48 -6.47
N LYS A 112 16.83 -1.36 -6.77
CA LYS A 112 16.21 -1.46 -8.09
C LYS A 112 15.27 -0.28 -8.32
N PHE A 113 15.50 0.47 -9.40
CA PHE A 113 14.52 1.43 -9.91
C PHE A 113 13.45 0.71 -10.72
N VAL A 114 12.21 1.17 -10.57
CA VAL A 114 11.07 0.74 -11.39
C VAL A 114 10.35 1.98 -11.92
N PRO A 115 10.11 2.11 -13.23
CA PRO A 115 9.37 3.24 -13.78
C PRO A 115 7.99 3.43 -13.12
N PHE A 116 7.62 4.66 -12.80
CA PHE A 116 6.31 5.01 -12.25
C PHE A 116 5.58 5.99 -13.17
N THR A 117 4.33 5.68 -13.47
CA THR A 117 3.43 6.49 -14.33
C THR A 117 2.10 6.72 -13.62
N ASP A 118 1.28 7.66 -14.13
CA ASP A 118 -0.08 7.89 -13.62
C ASP A 118 -0.96 6.63 -13.65
N ASP A 119 -0.73 5.73 -14.61
CA ASP A 119 -1.46 4.46 -14.73
C ASP A 119 -1.27 3.57 -13.50
N MET A 120 -0.05 3.54 -12.94
CA MET A 120 0.23 2.79 -11.70
C MET A 120 -0.47 3.40 -10.49
N PHE A 121 -0.57 4.73 -10.44
CA PHE A 121 -1.31 5.42 -9.39
C PHE A 121 -2.81 5.06 -9.47
N HIS A 122 -3.42 5.10 -10.65
CA HIS A 122 -4.82 4.71 -10.82
C HIS A 122 -5.09 3.25 -10.44
N ARG A 123 -4.16 2.34 -10.76
CA ARG A 123 -4.20 0.93 -10.31
C ARG A 123 -4.11 0.80 -8.79
N ALA A 124 -3.26 1.60 -8.14
CA ALA A 124 -3.14 1.65 -6.68
C ALA A 124 -4.44 2.14 -6.01
N LEU A 125 -5.12 3.11 -6.62
CA LEU A 125 -6.43 3.55 -6.14
C LEU A 125 -7.49 2.45 -6.31
N PHE A 126 -7.55 1.79 -7.47
CA PHE A 126 -8.50 0.71 -7.72
C PHE A 126 -8.35 -0.41 -6.67
N ILE A 127 -7.14 -0.92 -6.46
CA ILE A 127 -6.92 -2.02 -5.52
C ILE A 127 -7.22 -1.62 -4.07
N SER A 128 -6.90 -0.38 -3.69
CA SER A 128 -7.21 0.15 -2.36
C SER A 128 -8.72 0.26 -2.14
N LYS A 129 -9.46 0.75 -3.15
CA LYS A 129 -10.93 0.85 -3.14
C LYS A 129 -11.60 -0.52 -3.09
N ALA A 130 -11.17 -1.45 -3.94
CA ALA A 130 -11.74 -2.80 -3.98
C ALA A 130 -11.47 -3.57 -2.68
N SER A 131 -10.23 -3.57 -2.19
CA SER A 131 -9.87 -4.18 -0.91
C SER A 131 -10.67 -3.58 0.26
N PHE A 132 -10.88 -2.25 0.27
CA PHE A 132 -11.70 -1.59 1.27
C PHE A 132 -13.17 -2.00 1.19
N ALA A 133 -13.76 -2.10 0.00
CA ALA A 133 -15.17 -2.48 -0.17
C ALA A 133 -15.47 -3.85 0.45
N TYR A 134 -14.64 -4.86 0.17
CA TYR A 134 -14.79 -6.20 0.78
C TYR A 134 -14.64 -6.17 2.30
N ARG A 135 -13.63 -5.47 2.83
CA ARG A 135 -13.46 -5.31 4.28
C ARG A 135 -14.64 -4.63 4.94
N ASN A 136 -15.10 -3.53 4.35
CA ASN A 136 -16.17 -2.74 4.94
C ASN A 136 -17.52 -3.44 4.87
N ARG A 137 -17.75 -4.33 3.90
CA ARG A 137 -18.91 -5.22 3.88
C ARG A 137 -18.96 -6.15 5.10
N GLU A 138 -17.81 -6.71 5.49
CA GLU A 138 -17.73 -7.64 6.62
C GLU A 138 -17.55 -6.95 7.97
N PHE A 139 -16.85 -5.82 8.00
CA PHE A 139 -16.53 -5.03 9.18
C PHE A 139 -16.83 -3.54 8.92
N PRO A 140 -18.12 -3.15 8.94
CA PRO A 140 -18.53 -1.80 8.60
C PRO A 140 -17.89 -0.75 9.51
N ILE A 141 -17.23 0.23 8.89
CA ILE A 141 -16.78 1.44 9.57
C ILE A 141 -17.81 2.55 9.37
N GLY A 142 -18.18 3.22 10.47
CA GLY A 142 -18.99 4.44 10.43
C GLY A 142 -18.15 5.67 10.08
N ASN A 143 -18.56 6.85 10.56
CA ASN A 143 -17.81 8.11 10.41
C ASN A 143 -16.63 8.20 11.40
N GLY A 144 -15.72 7.24 11.38
CA GLY A 144 -14.52 7.22 12.23
C GLY A 144 -13.25 7.59 11.49
N LYS A 145 -12.13 7.57 12.21
CA LYS A 145 -10.78 7.83 11.71
C LYS A 145 -9.98 6.54 11.62
N VAL A 146 -8.92 6.57 10.82
CA VAL A 146 -7.88 5.54 10.80
C VAL A 146 -6.63 6.02 11.54
N LEU A 147 -6.11 5.17 12.43
CA LEU A 147 -4.75 5.32 12.96
C LEU A 147 -3.77 4.66 11.99
N GLN A 148 -3.16 5.47 11.14
CA GLN A 148 -2.27 5.01 10.08
C GLN A 148 -0.82 5.38 10.41
N PHE A 149 0.02 4.37 10.65
CA PHE A 149 1.48 4.52 10.80
C PHE A 149 2.14 4.50 9.42
N LEU A 150 2.23 5.68 8.81
CA LEU A 150 2.68 5.87 7.44
C LEU A 150 3.74 6.96 7.36
N TYR A 151 4.84 6.64 6.70
CA TYR A 151 6.04 7.47 6.65
C TYR A 151 6.41 7.66 5.19
N SER A 152 6.08 8.83 4.63
CA SER A 152 6.34 9.11 3.22
C SER A 152 7.58 9.97 3.01
N SER A 153 7.86 10.92 3.91
CA SER A 153 8.85 12.01 3.75
C SER A 153 8.71 12.77 2.42
N LYS A 154 8.71 14.10 2.45
CA LYS A 154 8.74 14.90 1.21
C LYS A 154 10.12 14.97 0.54
N GLN A 155 11.17 14.45 1.19
CA GLN A 155 12.53 14.47 0.64
C GLN A 155 12.73 13.31 -0.34
N LEU A 156 12.28 13.50 -1.58
CA LEU A 156 12.50 12.55 -2.66
C LEU A 156 13.94 12.72 -3.19
N LYS A 157 14.66 11.62 -3.39
CA LYS A 157 15.94 11.68 -4.10
C LYS A 157 15.65 12.03 -5.56
N SER A 158 16.45 12.88 -6.20
CA SER A 158 16.32 13.12 -7.64
C SER A 158 17.34 12.29 -8.40
N THR A 159 16.94 11.73 -9.54
CA THR A 159 17.85 11.14 -10.52
C THR A 159 18.64 12.24 -11.25
N LYS A 160 19.59 11.87 -12.12
CA LYS A 160 20.33 12.87 -12.92
C LYS A 160 19.42 13.62 -13.90
N SER A 161 18.35 12.97 -14.39
CA SER A 161 17.33 13.62 -15.21
C SER A 161 16.35 14.50 -14.42
N GLY A 162 16.44 14.51 -13.09
CA GLY A 162 15.53 15.25 -12.21
C GLY A 162 14.25 14.50 -11.83
N LEU A 163 14.10 13.23 -12.23
CA LEU A 163 12.95 12.41 -11.82
C LEU A 163 13.01 12.13 -10.31
N PRO A 164 11.89 12.26 -9.57
CA PRO A 164 11.84 11.87 -8.18
C PRO A 164 11.95 10.36 -8.01
N ALA A 165 12.70 9.93 -7.00
CA ALA A 165 12.94 8.54 -6.65
C ALA A 165 12.62 8.29 -5.17
N ALA A 166 11.64 7.41 -4.93
CA ALA A 166 11.15 7.05 -3.59
C ALA A 166 10.41 5.70 -3.63
N PRO A 167 10.10 5.08 -2.48
CA PRO A 167 9.26 3.89 -2.45
C PRO A 167 7.90 4.13 -3.12
N MET A 168 7.31 3.10 -3.74
CA MET A 168 6.00 3.19 -4.41
C MET A 168 4.91 3.80 -3.51
N THR A 169 4.88 3.40 -2.23
CA THR A 169 3.92 3.95 -1.25
C THR A 169 4.04 5.46 -1.12
N ALA A 170 5.24 6.02 -1.15
CA ALA A 170 5.44 7.47 -1.04
C ALA A 170 4.87 8.20 -2.27
N HIS A 171 5.08 7.66 -3.47
CA HIS A 171 4.49 8.22 -4.71
C HIS A 171 2.96 8.23 -4.67
N VAL A 172 2.36 7.14 -4.19
CA VAL A 172 0.89 7.05 -4.06
C VAL A 172 0.36 8.04 -3.04
N VAL A 173 0.97 8.10 -1.85
CA VAL A 173 0.49 8.93 -0.74
C VAL A 173 0.68 10.43 -1.03
N ASN A 174 1.80 10.80 -1.67
CA ASN A 174 2.08 12.19 -2.03
C ASN A 174 1.20 12.70 -3.18
N ASN A 175 0.46 11.82 -3.87
CA ASN A 175 -0.45 12.23 -4.93
C ASN A 175 -1.69 12.94 -4.34
N PRO A 176 -2.10 14.11 -4.87
CA PRO A 176 -3.26 14.85 -4.36
C PRO A 176 -4.57 14.06 -4.32
N HIS A 177 -4.75 13.07 -5.20
CA HIS A 177 -5.96 12.25 -5.24
C HIS A 177 -6.01 11.17 -4.15
N TYR A 178 -4.92 10.89 -3.43
CA TYR A 178 -4.91 9.95 -2.31
C TYR A 178 -5.80 10.41 -1.15
N SER A 179 -5.74 11.70 -0.80
CA SER A 179 -6.60 12.26 0.25
C SER A 179 -8.09 12.21 -0.12
N GLN A 180 -8.41 12.44 -1.39
CA GLN A 180 -9.76 12.32 -1.94
C GLN A 180 -10.28 10.88 -1.84
N MET A 181 -9.43 9.89 -2.13
CA MET A 181 -9.77 8.47 -1.95
C MET A 181 -10.12 8.15 -0.50
N LEU A 182 -9.30 8.58 0.47
CA LEU A 182 -9.57 8.34 1.90
C LEU A 182 -10.87 9.01 2.36
N GLN A 183 -11.18 10.20 1.86
CA GLN A 183 -12.45 10.88 2.10
C GLN A 183 -13.64 10.09 1.54
N GLY A 184 -13.52 9.57 0.31
CA GLY A 184 -14.55 8.73 -0.32
C GLY A 184 -14.81 7.41 0.44
N MET A 185 -13.76 6.86 1.07
CA MET A 185 -13.84 5.69 1.96
C MET A 185 -14.40 6.03 3.36
N LYS A 186 -14.65 7.31 3.68
CA LYS A 186 -15.03 7.79 5.03
C LYS A 186 -14.05 7.31 6.12
N ALA A 187 -12.77 7.24 5.77
CA ALA A 187 -11.69 6.80 6.65
C ALA A 187 -10.55 7.85 6.69
N PRO A 188 -10.82 9.10 7.13
CA PRO A 188 -9.76 10.10 7.25
C PRO A 188 -8.69 9.65 8.25
N SER A 189 -7.43 9.96 7.93
CA SER A 189 -6.32 9.79 8.88
C SER A 189 -6.55 10.63 10.13
N CYS A 190 -6.26 10.07 11.31
CA CYS A 190 -6.22 10.85 12.55
C CYS A 190 -4.99 11.77 12.64
N SER A 191 -3.94 11.49 11.87
CA SER A 191 -2.70 12.26 11.88
C SER A 191 -2.69 13.32 10.77
N PRO A 192 -2.26 14.56 11.07
CA PRO A 192 -2.07 15.61 10.07
C PRO A 192 -1.09 15.19 8.97
N SER A 193 -1.23 15.80 7.79
CA SER A 193 -0.36 15.52 6.66
C SER A 193 1.10 15.88 6.96
N GLU A 194 1.33 16.93 7.75
CA GLU A 194 2.67 17.34 8.20
C GLU A 194 3.38 16.23 9.00
N VAL A 195 2.63 15.43 9.78
CA VAL A 195 3.16 14.28 10.53
C VAL A 195 3.53 13.13 9.58
N ILE A 196 2.65 12.79 8.63
CA ILE A 196 2.87 11.71 7.64
C ILE A 196 4.07 12.03 6.73
N TYR A 197 4.25 13.31 6.42
CA TYR A 197 5.30 13.83 5.54
C TYR A 197 6.55 14.31 6.27
N SER A 198 6.62 14.11 7.59
CA SER A 198 7.78 14.47 8.40
C SER A 198 9.05 13.78 7.87
N PRO A 199 10.18 14.50 7.81
CA PRO A 199 11.46 13.89 7.44
C PRO A 199 12.06 13.04 8.57
N ASP A 200 11.58 13.21 9.81
CA ASP A 200 12.06 12.48 10.99
C ASP A 200 11.06 11.41 11.40
N PHE A 201 11.51 10.15 11.33
CA PHE A 201 10.72 8.98 11.67
C PHE A 201 10.30 8.94 13.15
N HIS A 202 11.20 9.28 14.08
CA HIS A 202 10.93 9.17 15.51
C HIS A 202 9.94 10.23 15.97
N GLN A 203 10.07 11.46 15.47
CA GLN A 203 9.12 12.54 15.74
C GLN A 203 7.76 12.24 15.11
N SER A 204 7.74 11.73 13.87
CA SER A 204 6.51 11.31 13.20
C SER A 204 5.78 10.22 13.97
N LEU A 205 6.51 9.19 14.41
CA LEU A 205 5.95 8.08 15.18
C LEU A 205 5.35 8.56 16.50
N TYR A 206 6.05 9.41 17.25
CA TYR A 206 5.53 9.99 18.48
C TYR A 206 4.23 10.77 18.22
N CYS A 207 4.21 11.62 17.19
CA CYS A 207 3.00 12.37 16.82
C CYS A 207 1.86 11.47 16.35
N HIS A 208 2.13 10.36 15.64
CA HIS A 208 1.09 9.38 15.27
C HIS A 208 0.44 8.76 16.51
N LEU A 209 1.25 8.35 17.50
CA LEU A 209 0.74 7.81 18.77
C LEU A 209 -0.09 8.85 19.52
N LEU A 210 0.41 10.09 19.63
CA LEU A 210 -0.31 11.19 20.29
C LEU A 210 -1.65 11.48 19.61
N CYS A 211 -1.69 11.55 18.27
CA CYS A 211 -2.93 11.70 17.51
C CYS A 211 -3.90 10.54 17.79
N GLY A 212 -3.40 9.30 17.78
CA GLY A 212 -4.20 8.12 18.05
C GLY A 212 -4.88 8.20 19.42
N LEU A 213 -4.10 8.53 20.46
CA LEU A 213 -4.60 8.65 21.84
C LEU A 213 -5.63 9.77 21.99
N ILE A 214 -5.40 10.93 21.37
CA ILE A 214 -6.34 12.06 21.40
C ILE A 214 -7.67 11.71 20.72
N PHE A 215 -7.60 11.03 19.58
CA PHE A 215 -8.77 10.63 18.79
C PHE A 215 -9.24 9.21 19.09
N ARG A 216 -8.93 8.65 20.27
CA ARG A 216 -9.07 7.22 20.57
C ARG A 216 -10.46 6.64 20.32
N ASP A 217 -11.51 7.41 20.62
CA ASP A 217 -12.90 6.98 20.46
C ASP A 217 -13.38 7.09 19.01
N GLU A 218 -12.64 7.80 18.15
CA GLU A 218 -12.93 7.88 16.73
C GLU A 218 -12.16 6.83 15.91
N ILE A 219 -11.16 6.16 16.47
CA ILE A 219 -10.35 5.18 15.74
C ILE A 219 -11.16 3.92 15.44
N HIS A 220 -11.42 3.66 14.16
CA HIS A 220 -12.16 2.48 13.68
C HIS A 220 -11.27 1.35 13.20
N PHE A 221 -10.05 1.63 12.76
CA PHE A 221 -9.08 0.60 12.46
C PHE A 221 -7.66 1.17 12.48
N ILE A 222 -6.69 0.26 12.60
CA ILE A 222 -5.28 0.59 12.68
C ILE A 222 -4.57 -0.03 11.49
N THR A 223 -3.66 0.72 10.87
CA THR A 223 -2.98 0.26 9.67
C THR A 223 -1.53 0.74 9.57
N SER A 224 -0.70 -0.10 8.95
CA SER A 224 0.61 0.24 8.41
C SER A 224 0.86 -0.68 7.22
N VAL A 225 1.81 -0.33 6.34
CA VAL A 225 2.15 -1.17 5.18
C VAL A 225 2.58 -2.56 5.64
N PHE A 226 3.45 -2.64 6.64
CA PHE A 226 4.00 -3.89 7.17
C PHE A 226 3.67 -4.05 8.65
N ALA A 227 3.39 -5.29 9.07
CA ALA A 227 3.06 -5.62 10.46
C ALA A 227 4.11 -5.12 11.46
N HIS A 228 5.38 -5.15 11.06
CA HIS A 228 6.49 -4.59 11.83
C HIS A 228 6.25 -3.14 12.27
N GLY A 229 5.71 -2.29 11.41
CA GLY A 229 5.47 -0.88 11.71
C GLY A 229 4.49 -0.68 12.87
N ILE A 230 3.44 -1.49 12.92
CA ILE A 230 2.45 -1.47 14.02
C ILE A 230 3.07 -1.98 15.31
N VAL A 231 3.84 -3.08 15.25
CA VAL A 231 4.55 -3.61 16.43
C VAL A 231 5.55 -2.61 16.98
N LEU A 232 6.32 -1.96 16.10
CA LEU A 232 7.28 -0.93 16.49
C LEU A 232 6.57 0.25 17.15
N ALA A 233 5.47 0.72 16.57
CA ALA A 233 4.71 1.84 17.12
C ALA A 233 4.20 1.55 18.53
N PHE A 234 3.58 0.39 18.76
CA PHE A 234 3.08 0.06 20.08
C PHE A 234 4.18 -0.27 21.08
N ARG A 235 5.30 -0.87 20.66
CA ARG A 235 6.48 -0.99 21.53
C ARG A 235 7.05 0.37 21.95
N THR A 236 7.01 1.36 21.05
CA THR A 236 7.37 2.72 21.41
C THR A 236 6.36 3.32 22.39
N LEU A 237 5.06 3.09 22.20
CA LEU A 237 4.04 3.50 23.17
C LEU A 237 4.33 2.92 24.57
N GLU A 238 4.70 1.63 24.66
CA GLU A 238 5.08 0.99 25.95
C GLU A 238 6.19 1.77 26.68
N GLN A 239 7.05 2.50 25.96
CA GLN A 239 8.19 3.23 26.50
C GLN A 239 7.90 4.70 26.80
N VAL A 240 6.95 5.33 26.08
CA VAL A 240 6.75 6.80 26.12
C VAL A 240 5.34 7.20 26.53
N TRP A 241 4.50 6.27 26.99
CA TRP A 241 3.11 6.55 27.33
C TRP A 241 2.95 7.63 28.42
N GLU A 242 3.86 7.71 29.40
CA GLU A 242 3.82 8.76 30.44
C GLU A 242 4.07 10.16 29.85
N GLU A 243 5.02 10.28 28.92
CA GLU A 243 5.31 11.51 28.18
C GLU A 243 4.08 11.92 27.35
N LEU A 244 3.47 10.96 26.64
CA LEU A 244 2.25 11.19 25.87
C LEU A 244 1.08 11.66 26.76
N CYS A 245 0.90 11.07 27.94
CA CYS A 245 -0.12 11.52 28.89
C CYS A 245 0.15 12.95 29.40
N THR A 246 1.42 13.30 29.61
CA THR A 246 1.83 14.64 30.06
C THR A 246 1.50 15.67 28.98
N ASP A 247 1.85 15.40 27.72
CA ASP A 247 1.52 16.26 26.59
C ASP A 247 0.01 16.51 26.49
N ILE A 248 -0.81 15.46 26.64
CA ILE A 248 -2.29 15.56 26.62
C ILE A 248 -2.80 16.37 27.83
N GLN A 249 -2.26 16.11 29.02
CA GLN A 249 -2.68 16.77 30.25
C GLN A 249 -2.44 18.27 30.22
N GLU A 250 -1.24 18.67 29.79
CA GLU A 250 -0.81 20.07 29.77
C GLU A 250 -1.25 20.81 28.50
N GLY A 251 -1.59 20.08 27.43
CA GLY A 251 -1.84 20.68 26.12
C GLY A 251 -0.57 21.25 25.48
N ILE A 252 0.61 20.80 25.93
CA ILE A 252 1.91 21.28 25.47
C ILE A 252 2.64 20.12 24.78
N LEU A 253 3.05 20.33 23.54
CA LEU A 253 3.77 19.30 22.79
C LEU A 253 5.21 19.18 23.29
N SER A 254 5.66 17.95 23.54
CA SER A 254 7.03 17.63 23.96
C SER A 254 8.10 18.35 23.14
N SER A 255 9.20 18.73 23.80
CA SER A 255 10.39 19.34 23.18
C SER A 255 11.13 18.40 22.23
N ARG A 256 10.81 17.09 22.26
CA ARG A 256 11.24 16.10 21.26
C ARG A 256 10.86 16.49 19.84
N ILE A 257 9.72 17.19 19.67
CA ILE A 257 9.22 17.58 18.37
C ILE A 257 9.85 18.93 17.98
N MET A 258 10.93 18.84 17.20
CA MET A 258 11.75 19.95 16.74
C MET A 258 11.37 20.46 15.34
N ILE A 259 10.72 19.62 14.51
CA ILE A 259 10.34 20.02 13.15
C ILE A 259 9.23 21.08 13.22
N PRO A 260 9.46 22.34 12.76
CA PRO A 260 8.52 23.43 12.97
C PRO A 260 7.14 23.17 12.37
N SER A 261 7.08 22.68 11.12
CA SER A 261 5.80 22.38 10.45
C SER A 261 4.99 21.28 11.15
N VAL A 262 5.66 20.29 11.74
CA VAL A 262 5.01 19.22 12.52
C VAL A 262 4.51 19.79 13.83
N ARG A 263 5.34 20.58 14.52
CA ARG A 263 5.00 21.23 15.78
C ARG A 263 3.78 22.14 15.62
N ASP A 264 3.78 23.00 14.61
CA ASP A 264 2.67 23.90 14.30
C ASP A 264 1.38 23.12 13.98
N ALA A 265 1.46 22.06 13.17
CA ALA A 265 0.29 21.24 12.85
C ALA A 265 -0.28 20.52 14.08
N MET A 266 0.59 19.99 14.94
CA MET A 266 0.16 19.30 16.17
C MET A 266 -0.48 20.27 17.16
N THR A 267 0.13 21.43 17.42
CA THR A 267 -0.42 22.41 18.39
C THR A 267 -1.68 23.09 17.88
N SER A 268 -1.78 23.38 16.59
CA SER A 268 -2.94 24.10 16.02
C SER A 268 -4.14 23.20 15.70
N LYS A 269 -3.94 21.91 15.41
CA LYS A 269 -5.01 21.02 14.92
C LYS A 269 -5.34 19.84 15.84
N VAL A 270 -4.40 19.42 16.70
CA VAL A 270 -4.52 18.17 17.48
C VAL A 270 -4.53 18.46 18.97
N LEU A 271 -3.49 19.12 19.48
CA LEU A 271 -3.30 19.43 20.89
C LEU A 271 -3.70 20.89 21.17
N VAL A 272 -4.95 21.23 20.87
CA VAL A 272 -5.44 22.62 20.87
C VAL A 272 -5.70 23.15 22.29
N ALA A 273 -5.97 22.26 23.24
CA ALA A 273 -6.22 22.61 24.63
C ALA A 273 -5.75 21.48 25.58
N PRO A 274 -5.42 21.82 26.85
CA PRO A 274 -5.14 20.83 27.89
C PRO A 274 -6.34 19.91 28.12
N ASN A 275 -6.12 18.61 28.30
CA ASN A 275 -7.17 17.63 28.56
C ASN A 275 -6.78 16.64 29.69
N PRO A 276 -6.85 17.08 30.97
CA PRO A 276 -6.44 16.26 32.11
C PRO A 276 -7.33 15.02 32.31
N GLU A 277 -8.61 15.08 31.91
CA GLU A 277 -9.54 13.94 32.03
C GLU A 277 -9.14 12.79 31.09
N LEU A 278 -8.86 13.12 29.82
CA LEU A 278 -8.39 12.15 28.85
C LEU A 278 -7.01 11.60 29.25
N ALA A 279 -6.10 12.46 29.68
CA ALA A 279 -4.78 12.05 30.15
C ALA A 279 -4.88 11.07 31.33
N GLY A 280 -5.70 11.38 32.35
CA GLY A 280 -5.95 10.48 33.47
C GLY A 280 -6.55 9.14 33.05
N THR A 281 -7.52 9.17 32.12
CA THR A 281 -8.13 7.96 31.57
C THR A 281 -7.11 7.06 30.86
N ILE A 282 -6.26 7.64 30.00
CA ILE A 282 -5.21 6.89 29.30
C ILE A 282 -4.17 6.39 30.29
N TYR A 283 -3.81 7.20 31.29
CA TYR A 283 -2.81 6.86 32.29
C TYR A 283 -3.22 5.61 33.09
N GLU A 284 -4.45 5.57 33.61
CA GLU A 284 -4.97 4.40 34.33
C GLU A 284 -5.04 3.15 33.44
N LYS A 285 -5.47 3.31 32.18
CA LYS A 285 -5.48 2.21 31.20
C LYS A 285 -4.08 1.67 30.92
N CYS A 286 -3.10 2.54 30.69
CA CYS A 286 -1.72 2.16 30.44
C CYS A 286 -1.10 1.47 31.66
N LYS A 287 -1.39 1.92 32.89
CA LYS A 287 -0.97 1.23 34.11
C LYS A 287 -1.51 -0.20 34.19
N ALA A 288 -2.83 -0.37 33.99
CA ALA A 288 -3.44 -1.70 34.00
C ALA A 288 -2.87 -2.62 32.90
N LEU A 289 -2.62 -2.06 31.71
CA LEU A 289 -1.97 -2.77 30.61
C LEU A 289 -0.53 -3.16 30.95
N MET A 290 0.25 -2.28 31.60
CA MET A 290 1.62 -2.60 31.99
C MET A 290 1.66 -3.81 32.95
N GLU A 291 0.73 -3.89 33.90
CA GLU A 291 0.61 -5.00 34.85
C GLU A 291 0.27 -6.35 34.17
N ASN A 292 -0.44 -6.32 33.03
CA ASN A 292 -0.80 -7.51 32.27
C ASN A 292 0.13 -7.81 31.08
N GLY A 293 1.25 -7.10 30.97
CA GLY A 293 2.22 -7.27 29.87
C GLY A 293 1.73 -6.73 28.52
N TRP A 294 0.85 -5.72 28.54
CA TRP A 294 0.26 -5.04 27.37
C TRP A 294 -0.64 -5.94 26.51
N TYR A 295 -1.26 -6.94 27.12
CA TYR A 295 -2.23 -7.79 26.46
C TYR A 295 -3.54 -7.01 26.25
N GLY A 296 -4.08 -7.04 25.02
CA GLY A 296 -5.31 -6.29 24.69
C GLY A 296 -5.12 -4.77 24.65
N LEU A 297 -3.88 -4.28 24.47
CA LEU A 297 -3.57 -2.85 24.35
C LEU A 297 -4.51 -2.10 23.42
N ILE A 298 -4.75 -2.64 22.22
CA ILE A 298 -5.49 -1.95 21.18
C ILE A 298 -6.97 -1.81 21.54
N PRO A 299 -7.73 -2.86 21.88
CA PRO A 299 -9.12 -2.69 22.28
C PRO A 299 -9.27 -1.84 23.57
N GLU A 300 -8.30 -1.86 24.47
CA GLU A 300 -8.36 -1.06 25.71
C GLU A 300 -8.18 0.46 25.45
N LEU A 301 -7.19 0.80 24.61
CA LEU A 301 -6.89 2.19 24.26
C LEU A 301 -7.80 2.72 23.14
N PHE A 302 -8.22 1.89 22.19
CA PHE A 302 -9.00 2.25 21.01
C PHE A 302 -10.28 1.40 20.93
N PRO A 303 -11.31 1.71 21.74
CA PRO A 303 -12.45 0.81 21.99
C PRO A 303 -13.34 0.60 20.77
N ASN A 304 -13.30 1.51 19.80
CA ASN A 304 -14.08 1.42 18.57
C ASN A 304 -13.30 0.78 17.40
N ALA A 305 -12.05 0.36 17.62
CA ALA A 305 -11.28 -0.35 16.61
C ALA A 305 -11.97 -1.67 16.24
N LYS A 306 -12.11 -1.93 14.94
CA LYS A 306 -12.79 -3.10 14.37
C LYS A 306 -11.81 -4.15 13.88
N TYR A 307 -10.63 -3.72 13.40
CA TYR A 307 -9.60 -4.60 12.88
C TYR A 307 -8.23 -3.92 12.79
N ILE A 308 -7.20 -4.73 12.55
CA ILE A 308 -5.85 -4.29 12.21
C ILE A 308 -5.57 -4.72 10.78
N SER A 309 -5.20 -3.77 9.93
CA SER A 309 -4.95 -4.00 8.51
C SER A 309 -3.47 -3.81 8.20
N SER A 310 -2.80 -4.83 7.65
CA SER A 310 -1.39 -4.74 7.27
C SER A 310 -0.99 -5.92 6.38
N ILE A 311 0.25 -5.97 5.91
CA ILE A 311 0.83 -7.19 5.33
C ILE A 311 1.28 -8.09 6.49
N PHE A 312 0.66 -9.27 6.59
CA PHE A 312 0.97 -10.29 7.60
C PHE A 312 1.63 -11.56 7.04
N THR A 313 1.68 -11.69 5.71
CA THR A 313 2.20 -12.86 5.01
C THR A 313 3.72 -12.80 4.80
N GLY A 314 4.32 -13.92 4.40
CA GLY A 314 5.76 -14.01 4.12
C GLY A 314 6.61 -13.64 5.33
N THR A 315 7.59 -12.75 5.15
CA THR A 315 8.53 -12.33 6.21
C THR A 315 7.87 -11.56 7.36
N MET A 316 6.58 -11.20 7.24
CA MET A 316 5.82 -10.53 8.29
C MET A 316 5.13 -11.48 9.28
N GLN A 317 5.07 -12.79 8.99
CA GLN A 317 4.46 -13.80 9.86
C GLN A 317 4.97 -13.77 11.31
N PRO A 318 6.27 -13.57 11.60
CA PRO A 318 6.77 -13.50 12.98
C PRO A 318 6.12 -12.41 13.85
N TYR A 319 5.59 -11.35 13.25
CA TYR A 319 4.94 -10.25 13.97
C TYR A 319 3.48 -10.54 14.35
N VAL A 320 2.84 -11.52 13.71
CA VAL A 320 1.42 -11.86 13.91
C VAL A 320 1.15 -12.19 15.37
N LYS A 321 2.02 -12.98 16.02
CA LYS A 321 1.87 -13.34 17.44
C LYS A 321 1.83 -12.11 18.36
N LYS A 322 2.72 -11.13 18.15
CA LYS A 322 2.76 -9.92 18.98
C LYS A 322 1.57 -8.99 18.68
N LEU A 323 1.07 -8.97 17.45
CA LEU A 323 -0.14 -8.21 17.11
C LEU A 323 -1.42 -8.83 17.65
N ARG A 324 -1.52 -10.17 17.68
CA ARG A 324 -2.59 -10.88 18.39
C ARG A 324 -2.60 -10.54 19.89
N HIS A 325 -1.41 -10.53 20.50
CA HIS A 325 -1.22 -10.10 21.89
C HIS A 325 -1.74 -8.66 22.11
N TYR A 326 -1.35 -7.70 21.28
CA TYR A 326 -1.87 -6.33 21.37
C TYR A 326 -3.36 -6.22 21.04
N GLY A 327 -3.89 -7.05 20.14
CA GLY A 327 -5.30 -7.12 19.79
C GLY A 327 -6.17 -7.88 20.79
N GLY A 328 -5.57 -8.52 21.81
CA GLY A 328 -6.26 -9.32 22.81
C GLY A 328 -7.01 -10.52 22.24
N ASP A 329 -6.56 -11.04 21.09
CA ASP A 329 -7.23 -12.08 20.28
C ASP A 329 -8.67 -11.77 19.81
N MET A 330 -9.20 -10.59 20.14
CA MET A 330 -10.53 -10.12 19.73
C MET A 330 -10.51 -9.38 18.39
N LEU A 331 -9.41 -8.68 18.09
CA LEU A 331 -9.29 -7.90 16.86
C LEU A 331 -8.79 -8.75 15.69
N PRO A 332 -9.54 -8.85 14.58
CA PRO A 332 -9.08 -9.55 13.40
C PRO A 332 -7.89 -8.84 12.76
N LEU A 333 -6.94 -9.64 12.26
CA LEU A 333 -5.76 -9.19 11.53
C LEU A 333 -5.97 -9.47 10.04
N MET A 334 -6.08 -8.42 9.22
CA MET A 334 -6.47 -8.52 7.81
C MET A 334 -5.36 -8.12 6.84
N SER A 335 -4.95 -9.07 5.99
CA SER A 335 -4.13 -8.76 4.82
C SER A 335 -4.99 -8.13 3.74
N SER A 336 -4.57 -6.97 3.23
CA SER A 336 -5.38 -6.16 2.30
C SER A 336 -5.21 -6.53 0.84
N TYR A 337 -3.97 -6.47 0.37
CA TYR A 337 -3.61 -6.54 -1.03
C TYR A 337 -2.20 -7.08 -1.19
N TYR A 338 -1.91 -7.56 -2.39
CA TYR A 338 -0.67 -8.17 -2.80
C TYR A 338 -0.14 -7.50 -4.06
N GLY A 339 1.13 -7.12 -4.03
CA GLY A 339 1.81 -6.41 -5.11
C GLY A 339 3.25 -6.09 -4.75
N ALA A 340 3.95 -5.51 -5.72
CA ALA A 340 5.33 -5.08 -5.61
C ALA A 340 5.51 -3.72 -6.30
N SER A 341 6.72 -3.17 -6.27
CA SER A 341 7.02 -1.90 -6.96
C SER A 341 6.81 -1.99 -8.48
N GLU A 342 6.87 -3.20 -9.03
CA GLU A 342 6.63 -3.56 -10.43
C GLU A 342 5.13 -3.57 -10.80
N GLY A 343 4.24 -3.68 -9.82
CA GLY A 343 2.80 -3.62 -10.03
C GLY A 343 1.98 -4.35 -8.97
N TRP A 344 0.68 -4.06 -9.00
CA TRP A 344 -0.31 -4.69 -8.13
C TRP A 344 -0.83 -5.98 -8.77
N VAL A 345 -1.00 -7.04 -7.97
CA VAL A 345 -1.41 -8.37 -8.45
C VAL A 345 -2.87 -8.64 -8.09
N GLY A 346 -3.21 -8.52 -6.80
CA GLY A 346 -4.52 -8.96 -6.32
C GLY A 346 -4.81 -8.52 -4.90
N PHE A 347 -6.04 -8.71 -4.45
CA PHE A 347 -6.46 -8.30 -3.11
C PHE A 347 -7.30 -9.36 -2.41
N ASN A 348 -7.36 -9.26 -1.08
CA ASN A 348 -8.08 -10.22 -0.27
C ASN A 348 -9.59 -9.95 -0.35
N VAL A 349 -10.33 -10.93 -0.84
CA VAL A 349 -11.80 -10.93 -0.93
C VAL A 349 -12.48 -11.63 0.25
N ASN A 350 -11.70 -12.29 1.10
CA ASN A 350 -12.13 -13.00 2.31
C ASN A 350 -11.48 -12.36 3.56
N PRO A 351 -11.90 -11.15 3.96
CA PRO A 351 -11.24 -10.41 5.05
C PRO A 351 -11.47 -11.02 6.44
N LYS A 352 -12.32 -12.04 6.56
CA LYS A 352 -12.54 -12.80 7.79
C LYS A 352 -11.48 -13.87 8.01
N ASP A 353 -10.77 -14.29 6.97
CA ASP A 353 -9.76 -15.34 7.07
C ASP A 353 -8.57 -14.86 7.91
N PRO A 354 -8.01 -15.72 8.78
CA PRO A 354 -6.83 -15.37 9.55
C PRO A 354 -5.62 -15.14 8.63
N PRO A 355 -4.59 -14.41 9.10
CA PRO A 355 -3.37 -14.15 8.33
C PRO A 355 -2.71 -15.37 7.68
N GLU A 356 -2.77 -16.53 8.36
CA GLU A 356 -2.18 -17.79 7.91
C GLU A 356 -2.94 -18.43 6.74
N ALA A 357 -4.22 -18.09 6.57
CA ALA A 357 -5.07 -18.54 5.47
C ALA A 357 -5.33 -17.43 4.45
N ALA A 358 -4.60 -16.32 4.52
CA ALA A 358 -4.82 -15.17 3.66
C ALA A 358 -4.63 -15.55 2.18
N THR A 359 -5.68 -15.34 1.39
CA THR A 359 -5.66 -15.50 -0.07
C THR A 359 -5.83 -14.14 -0.74
N PHE A 360 -5.29 -14.01 -1.96
CA PHE A 360 -5.43 -12.78 -2.76
C PHE A 360 -5.96 -13.16 -4.13
N ALA A 361 -7.15 -12.67 -4.47
CA ALA A 361 -7.72 -12.86 -5.79
C ALA A 361 -6.97 -11.96 -6.78
N VAL A 362 -6.35 -12.57 -7.80
CA VAL A 362 -5.67 -11.85 -8.88
C VAL A 362 -6.68 -10.97 -9.59
N ALA A 363 -6.37 -9.69 -9.75
CA ALA A 363 -7.24 -8.73 -10.41
C ALA A 363 -6.84 -8.62 -11.88
N PRO A 364 -7.59 -9.24 -12.81
CA PRO A 364 -7.15 -9.43 -14.20
C PRO A 364 -7.05 -8.11 -15.00
N ASN A 365 -7.56 -7.00 -14.49
CA ASN A 365 -7.42 -5.69 -15.11
C ASN A 365 -6.13 -4.96 -14.74
N LEU A 366 -5.37 -5.44 -13.74
CA LEU A 366 -4.20 -4.75 -13.18
C LEU A 366 -2.90 -4.95 -13.98
N GLY A 367 -2.82 -5.97 -14.80
CA GLY A 367 -1.69 -6.29 -15.68
C GLY A 367 -1.99 -7.56 -16.45
N TYR A 368 -1.13 -7.94 -17.38
CA TYR A 368 -1.16 -9.28 -17.96
C TYR A 368 -0.26 -10.20 -17.12
N PHE A 369 -0.82 -11.29 -16.61
CA PHE A 369 -0.23 -12.20 -15.64
C PHE A 369 -0.03 -13.57 -16.25
N GLU A 370 1.20 -14.05 -16.16
CA GLU A 370 1.58 -15.42 -16.47
C GLU A 370 2.22 -16.06 -15.23
N PHE A 371 2.24 -17.39 -15.21
CA PHE A 371 2.64 -18.17 -14.04
C PHE A 371 3.59 -19.27 -14.48
N ILE A 372 4.85 -19.20 -14.05
CA ILE A 372 5.86 -20.24 -14.31
C ILE A 372 5.70 -21.31 -13.24
N PRO A 373 5.36 -22.56 -13.57
CA PRO A 373 5.22 -23.61 -12.57
C PRO A 373 6.57 -23.96 -11.92
N LEU A 374 6.60 -24.01 -10.60
CA LEU A 374 7.78 -24.40 -9.83
C LEU A 374 7.77 -25.93 -9.67
N LYS A 375 8.37 -26.64 -10.63
CA LYS A 375 8.64 -28.09 -10.53
C LYS A 375 10.14 -28.34 -10.61
N ASP A 376 10.65 -29.15 -9.70
CA ASP A 376 12.08 -29.42 -9.57
C ASP A 376 12.76 -29.74 -10.91
N GLY A 377 13.58 -28.80 -11.40
CA GLY A 377 14.52 -29.02 -12.51
C GLY A 377 13.97 -28.92 -13.94
N LEU A 378 12.72 -28.50 -14.16
CA LEU A 378 12.17 -28.29 -15.51
C LEU A 378 11.94 -26.80 -15.79
N GLU A 379 12.53 -26.27 -16.87
CA GLU A 379 12.09 -25.01 -17.46
C GLU A 379 10.71 -25.24 -18.07
N LEU A 380 9.66 -24.80 -17.36
CA LEU A 380 8.28 -24.93 -17.80
C LEU A 380 7.79 -23.63 -18.42
N GLU A 381 7.03 -23.75 -19.52
CA GLU A 381 6.42 -22.60 -20.16
C GLU A 381 5.41 -21.92 -19.22
N PRO A 382 5.38 -20.57 -19.18
CA PRO A 382 4.39 -19.85 -18.40
C PRO A 382 2.96 -20.17 -18.84
N VAL A 383 2.07 -20.33 -17.88
CA VAL A 383 0.64 -20.52 -18.11
C VAL A 383 -0.14 -19.25 -17.76
N GLY A 384 -1.27 -19.01 -18.43
CA GLY A 384 -2.12 -17.86 -18.14
C GLY A 384 -2.92 -18.00 -16.84
N VAL A 385 -3.54 -16.91 -16.39
CA VAL A 385 -4.30 -16.86 -15.12
C VAL A 385 -5.41 -17.90 -14.99
N THR A 386 -6.01 -18.35 -16.10
CA THR A 386 -7.11 -19.35 -16.11
C THR A 386 -6.60 -20.79 -16.18
N GLN A 387 -5.29 -20.99 -16.35
CA GLN A 387 -4.65 -22.29 -16.58
C GLN A 387 -3.90 -22.82 -15.34
N VAL A 388 -3.79 -22.00 -14.28
CA VAL A 388 -3.20 -22.41 -13.01
C VAL A 388 -4.04 -23.51 -12.36
N LYS A 389 -3.39 -24.40 -11.60
CA LYS A 389 -4.02 -25.54 -10.93
C LYS A 389 -3.95 -25.37 -9.42
N VAL A 390 -5.04 -25.71 -8.75
CA VAL A 390 -5.15 -25.67 -7.29
C VAL A 390 -4.10 -26.59 -6.67
N GLY A 391 -3.35 -26.08 -5.70
CA GLY A 391 -2.32 -26.83 -4.96
C GLY A 391 -0.94 -26.86 -5.62
N GLU A 392 -0.76 -26.26 -6.79
CA GLU A 392 0.54 -26.12 -7.44
C GLU A 392 1.18 -24.75 -7.13
N GLU A 393 2.51 -24.69 -7.15
CA GLU A 393 3.28 -23.48 -6.88
C GLU A 393 3.78 -22.84 -8.19
N TYR A 394 3.76 -21.50 -8.23
CA TYR A 394 4.13 -20.74 -9.42
C TYR A 394 4.92 -19.49 -9.06
N GLU A 395 5.86 -19.12 -9.93
CA GLU A 395 6.43 -17.78 -9.98
C GLU A 395 5.55 -16.88 -10.88
N ILE A 396 5.27 -15.67 -10.41
CA ILE A 396 4.41 -14.71 -11.12
C ILE A 396 5.24 -13.89 -12.09
N VAL A 397 4.83 -13.88 -13.35
CA VAL A 397 5.36 -13.02 -14.40
C VAL A 397 4.32 -11.93 -14.70
N LEU A 398 4.76 -10.68 -14.69
CA LEU A 398 3.90 -9.52 -14.92
C LEU A 398 4.36 -8.75 -16.16
N THR A 399 3.43 -8.54 -17.08
CA THR A 399 3.52 -7.53 -18.14
C THR A 399 2.60 -6.37 -17.78
N ASN A 400 3.15 -5.16 -17.63
CA ASN A 400 2.41 -3.98 -17.19
C ASN A 400 2.44 -2.85 -18.23
N GLY A 401 1.66 -1.78 -18.00
CA GLY A 401 1.59 -0.63 -18.91
C GLY A 401 2.81 0.30 -18.86
N THR A 402 3.66 0.16 -17.84
CA THR A 402 4.85 0.99 -17.60
C THR A 402 6.12 0.46 -18.24
N GLY A 403 5.98 -0.62 -19.01
CA GLY A 403 7.07 -1.31 -19.69
C GLY A 403 7.76 -2.26 -18.73
#